data_AF-A0AB39LAV5-F1
#
_entry.id   AF-A0AB39LAV5-F1
#
_cell.length_a   1.000
_cell.length_b   1.000
_cell.length_c   1.000
_cell.angle_alpha   90.00
_cell.angle_beta   90.00
_cell.angle_gamma   90.00
#
_symmetry.space_group_name_H-M   'P 1'
#
loop_
_entity.id
_entity.type
_entity.pdbx_description
1 polymer ?
#
loop_
_entity_poly.entity_id
_entity_poly.type
_entity_poly.pdbx_seq_one_letter_code
_entity_poly.pdbx_strand_id
1 'polypeptide(L)'
;MEEMKQWIENHKRILQKAANALLAFVVGACLVFMIHPVKTLPKDRLLSLSRMQEDSQRFVASSSKDPTLEDLLSLELGREEGKTQNSWVTLSAFVKKFGKAASFTQEDTSFGAQVQLGYGTPVKGLYPYTIEFQKQGDAFYVSSIQGFAPKSAHYQSKKNLKLADFTDYKPLDGKKEKGTSVEEVLNKSGLPNSLSLTSTKDKQVLALSYQVTDGLVSLTFERDQSGQYRLTKKG
;
A
#
# COMPACT_ATOMS: atom_id res chain seq x y z
N MET A 1 26.35 36.09 -3.63
CA MET A 1 25.20 35.46 -4.30
C MET A 1 25.65 34.38 -5.28
N GLU A 2 26.71 34.63 -6.06
CA GLU A 2 27.27 33.67 -7.02
C GLU A 2 27.73 32.34 -6.41
N GLU A 3 28.36 32.34 -5.24
CA GLU A 3 28.76 31.09 -4.56
C GLU A 3 27.56 30.22 -4.16
N MET A 4 26.46 30.84 -3.74
CA MET A 4 25.22 30.14 -3.39
C MET A 4 24.55 29.54 -4.63
N LYS A 5 24.59 30.23 -5.77
CA LYS A 5 24.09 29.70 -7.05
C LYS A 5 24.91 28.48 -7.51
N GLN A 6 26.24 28.57 -7.43
CA GLN A 6 27.14 27.48 -7.82
C GLN A 6 27.00 26.26 -6.90
N TRP A 7 26.78 26.49 -5.60
CA TRP A 7 26.50 25.43 -4.63
C TRP A 7 25.17 24.73 -4.92
N ILE A 8 24.10 25.50 -5.19
CA ILE A 8 22.79 24.96 -5.57
C ILE A 8 22.88 24.15 -6.85
N GLU A 9 23.65 24.61 -7.84
CA GLU A 9 23.82 23.92 -9.12
C GLU A 9 24.55 22.58 -8.98
N ASN A 10 25.64 22.54 -8.20
CA ASN A 10 26.36 21.31 -7.90
C ASN A 10 25.55 20.30 -7.07
N HIS A 11 24.65 20.77 -6.20
CA HIS A 11 23.84 19.92 -5.32
C HIS A 11 22.41 19.70 -5.83
N LYS A 12 22.08 20.22 -7.02
CA LYS A 12 20.73 20.19 -7.62
C LYS A 12 20.13 18.80 -7.64
N ARG A 13 20.93 17.78 -7.96
CA ARG A 13 20.49 16.37 -8.00
C ARG A 13 20.17 15.80 -6.61
N ILE A 14 20.88 16.24 -5.57
CA ILE A 14 20.62 15.84 -4.18
C ILE A 14 19.41 16.59 -3.64
N LEU A 15 19.32 17.89 -3.90
CA LEU A 15 18.17 18.73 -3.58
C LEU A 15 16.90 18.22 -4.24
N GLN A 16 16.95 17.79 -5.50
CA GLN A 16 15.81 17.23 -6.23
C GLN A 16 15.40 15.85 -5.69
N LYS A 17 16.35 14.99 -5.31
CA LYS A 17 16.04 13.72 -4.61
C LYS A 17 15.44 13.95 -3.23
N ALA A 18 15.96 14.92 -2.48
CA ALA A 18 15.45 15.28 -1.16
C ALA A 18 14.05 15.90 -1.26
N ALA A 19 13.85 16.80 -2.22
CA ALA A 19 12.55 17.39 -2.52
C ALA A 19 11.55 16.32 -2.95
N ASN A 20 11.92 15.41 -3.85
CA ASN A 20 11.04 14.32 -4.28
C ASN A 20 10.72 13.34 -3.14
N ALA A 21 11.68 13.03 -2.28
CA ALA A 21 11.45 12.20 -1.10
C ALA A 21 10.52 12.90 -0.09
N LEU A 22 10.65 14.22 0.07
CA LEU A 22 9.79 15.03 0.90
C LEU A 22 8.39 15.16 0.30
N LEU A 23 8.28 15.28 -1.02
CA LEU A 23 7.00 15.32 -1.74
C LEU A 23 6.29 13.96 -1.67
N ALA A 24 7.01 12.85 -1.83
CA ALA A 24 6.46 11.51 -1.62
C ALA A 24 6.02 11.28 -0.17
N PHE A 25 6.77 11.81 0.81
CA PHE A 25 6.39 11.78 2.22
C PHE A 25 5.15 12.64 2.50
N VAL A 26 5.06 13.85 1.93
CA VAL A 26 3.89 14.73 2.08
C VAL A 26 2.67 14.14 1.39
N VAL A 27 2.81 13.57 0.19
CA VAL A 27 1.70 12.90 -0.51
C VAL A 27 1.26 11.64 0.24
N GLY A 28 2.21 10.84 0.74
CA GLY A 28 1.91 9.69 1.60
C GLY A 28 1.19 10.10 2.89
N ALA A 29 1.67 11.15 3.57
CA ALA A 29 1.05 11.69 4.77
C ALA A 29 -0.34 12.30 4.48
N CYS A 30 -0.50 13.09 3.41
CA CYS A 30 -1.78 13.66 3.01
C CYS A 30 -2.81 12.59 2.63
N LEU A 31 -2.39 11.49 2.00
CA LEU A 31 -3.26 10.34 1.77
C LEU A 31 -3.66 9.66 3.08
N VAL A 32 -2.74 9.55 4.06
CA VAL A 32 -3.07 9.07 5.42
C VAL A 32 -4.08 9.98 6.12
N PHE A 33 -3.91 11.31 6.05
CA PHE A 33 -4.83 12.26 6.70
C PHE A 33 -6.20 12.40 6.00
N MET A 34 -6.28 12.19 4.69
CA MET A 34 -7.56 12.20 3.97
C MET A 34 -8.35 10.89 4.16
N ILE A 35 -7.68 9.78 4.44
CA ILE A 35 -8.33 8.46 4.67
C ILE A 35 -8.61 8.25 6.17
N HIS A 36 -7.76 8.76 7.06
CA HIS A 36 -7.94 8.73 8.51
C HIS A 36 -7.60 10.09 9.13
N PRO A 37 -8.58 10.94 9.50
CA PRO A 37 -8.27 12.14 10.26
C PRO A 37 -7.65 11.70 11.60
N VAL A 38 -6.40 12.12 11.87
CA VAL A 38 -5.74 11.87 13.15
C VAL A 38 -6.53 12.60 14.23
N LYS A 39 -7.46 11.87 14.85
CA LYS A 39 -8.03 12.23 16.13
C LYS A 39 -7.02 11.76 17.17
N THR A 40 -6.40 12.71 17.87
CA THR A 40 -5.62 12.42 19.08
C THR A 40 -6.48 11.58 20.02
N LEU A 41 -6.06 10.35 20.30
CA LEU A 41 -6.79 9.38 21.10
C LEU A 41 -6.85 9.79 22.58
N PRO A 42 -8.01 9.66 23.25
CA PRO A 42 -8.12 9.74 24.71
C PRO A 42 -7.35 8.58 25.37
N LYS A 43 -6.68 8.85 26.49
CA LYS A 43 -5.80 7.90 27.23
C LYS A 43 -6.52 6.62 27.69
N ASP A 44 -7.83 6.70 27.77
CA ASP A 44 -8.78 5.73 28.29
C ASP A 44 -9.25 4.71 27.24
N ARG A 45 -8.77 4.82 25.98
CA ARG A 45 -9.01 3.86 24.88
C ARG A 45 -7.80 3.02 24.46
N LEU A 46 -6.68 3.15 25.17
CA LEU A 46 -5.57 2.22 24.99
C LEU A 46 -5.94 0.92 25.70
N LEU A 47 -6.15 -0.17 24.94
CA LEU A 47 -6.09 -1.52 25.53
C LEU A 47 -4.82 -1.58 26.39
N SER A 48 -4.92 -2.11 27.62
CA SER A 48 -3.76 -2.23 28.51
C SER A 48 -2.61 -2.87 27.73
N LEU A 49 -1.44 -2.22 27.65
CA LEU A 49 -0.27 -2.66 26.87
C LEU A 49 0.02 -4.16 27.03
N SER A 50 -0.25 -4.71 28.22
CA SER A 50 -0.12 -6.14 28.55
C SER A 50 -0.96 -7.06 27.67
N ARG A 51 -2.23 -6.72 27.35
CA ARG A 51 -3.10 -7.50 26.46
C ARG A 51 -2.63 -7.43 25.01
N MET A 52 -2.25 -6.23 24.54
CA MET A 52 -1.65 -6.08 23.21
C MET A 52 -0.35 -6.89 23.08
N GLN A 53 0.47 -6.91 24.13
CA GLN A 53 1.71 -7.68 24.17
C GLN A 53 1.45 -9.19 24.13
N GLU A 54 0.44 -9.69 24.84
CA GLU A 54 0.06 -11.11 24.81
C GLU A 54 -0.55 -11.53 23.46
N ASP A 55 -1.45 -10.71 22.90
CA ASP A 55 -2.08 -10.97 21.60
C ASP A 55 -1.07 -10.88 20.45
N SER A 56 -0.14 -9.92 20.50
CA SER A 56 0.88 -9.72 19.46
C SER A 56 1.90 -10.86 19.37
N GLN A 57 2.21 -11.58 20.46
CA GLN A 57 3.21 -12.66 20.46
C GLN A 57 2.94 -13.74 19.39
N ARG A 58 1.66 -13.95 19.06
CA ARG A 58 1.23 -14.90 18.04
C ARG A 58 1.51 -14.41 16.62
N PHE A 59 1.61 -13.09 16.44
CA PHE A 59 1.69 -12.42 15.13
C PHE A 59 3.02 -11.73 14.83
N VAL A 60 3.83 -11.41 15.85
CA VAL A 60 5.12 -10.72 15.68
C VAL A 60 6.34 -11.61 15.88
N ALA A 61 7.41 -11.30 15.15
CA ALA A 61 8.75 -11.86 15.31
C ALA A 61 9.81 -10.76 15.19
N SER A 62 11.03 -11.05 15.66
CA SER A 62 12.18 -10.13 15.56
C SER A 62 12.60 -9.82 14.12
N SER A 63 12.27 -10.71 13.18
CA SER A 63 12.46 -10.52 11.74
C SER A 63 11.21 -10.94 10.99
N SER A 64 10.84 -10.18 9.96
CA SER A 64 9.74 -10.53 9.06
C SER A 64 10.26 -10.66 7.62
N LYS A 65 9.57 -11.50 6.84
CA LYS A 65 9.80 -11.59 5.40
C LYS A 65 8.83 -10.66 4.69
N ASP A 66 9.34 -9.89 3.75
CA ASP A 66 8.51 -9.01 2.93
C ASP A 66 7.54 -9.84 2.06
N PRO A 67 6.24 -9.52 2.04
CA PRO A 67 5.33 -10.09 1.06
C PRO A 67 5.73 -9.65 -0.35
N THR A 68 5.53 -10.53 -1.33
CA THR A 68 5.74 -10.20 -2.75
C THR A 68 4.51 -9.49 -3.32
N LEU A 69 4.71 -8.68 -4.35
CA LEU A 69 3.64 -8.01 -5.05
C LEU A 69 2.58 -9.00 -5.55
N GLU A 70 2.99 -10.10 -6.16
CA GLU A 70 2.11 -11.12 -6.72
C GLU A 70 1.23 -11.76 -5.66
N ASP A 71 1.83 -12.11 -4.52
CA ASP A 71 1.08 -12.69 -3.43
C ASP A 71 0.05 -11.71 -2.87
N LEU A 72 0.36 -10.41 -2.78
CA LEU A 72 -0.57 -9.38 -2.33
C LEU A 72 -1.72 -9.15 -3.32
N LEU A 73 -1.42 -9.14 -4.62
CA LEU A 73 -2.44 -9.00 -5.67
C LEU A 73 -3.38 -10.21 -5.75
N SER A 74 -2.97 -11.37 -5.22
CA SER A 74 -3.83 -12.55 -5.13
C SER A 74 -4.90 -12.48 -4.02
N LEU A 75 -4.82 -11.50 -3.11
CA LEU A 75 -5.67 -11.44 -1.93
C LEU A 75 -7.03 -10.82 -2.24
N GLU A 76 -8.08 -11.43 -1.70
CA GLU A 76 -9.39 -10.78 -1.61
C GLU A 76 -9.50 -10.04 -0.29
N LEU A 77 -9.72 -8.73 -0.39
CA LEU A 77 -9.88 -7.88 0.77
C LEU A 77 -11.31 -7.95 1.32
N GLY A 78 -11.42 -7.82 2.64
CA GLY A 78 -12.67 -7.60 3.34
C GLY A 78 -13.29 -6.26 2.95
N ARG A 79 -14.61 -6.24 2.86
CA ARG A 79 -15.39 -5.02 2.61
C ARG A 79 -15.87 -4.45 3.94
N GLU A 80 -15.97 -3.13 4.03
CA GLU A 80 -16.49 -2.45 5.23
C GLU A 80 -17.93 -2.87 5.55
N GLU A 81 -18.75 -3.16 4.53
CA GLU A 81 -20.15 -3.55 4.67
C GLU A 81 -20.45 -4.81 3.83
N GLY A 82 -21.01 -5.84 4.47
CA GLY A 82 -21.47 -7.06 3.79
C GLY A 82 -21.35 -8.31 4.66
N LYS A 83 -21.93 -9.42 4.20
CA LYS A 83 -21.66 -10.73 4.81
C LYS A 83 -20.22 -11.13 4.53
N THR A 84 -19.54 -11.68 5.54
CA THR A 84 -18.20 -12.25 5.39
C THR A 84 -18.19 -13.29 4.27
N GLN A 85 -17.11 -13.32 3.49
CA GLN A 85 -16.93 -14.29 2.41
C GLN A 85 -15.80 -15.26 2.76
N ASN A 86 -15.95 -16.51 2.34
CA ASN A 86 -14.94 -17.55 2.59
C ASN A 86 -13.59 -17.26 1.93
N SER A 87 -13.57 -16.40 0.91
CA SER A 87 -12.36 -15.98 0.21
C SER A 87 -11.57 -14.88 0.94
N TRP A 88 -12.17 -14.23 1.94
CA TRP A 88 -11.49 -13.16 2.68
C TRP A 88 -10.42 -13.72 3.60
N VAL A 89 -9.30 -13.03 3.65
CA VAL A 89 -8.14 -13.49 4.42
C VAL A 89 -8.21 -12.97 5.84
N THR A 90 -8.21 -13.88 6.81
CA THR A 90 -8.14 -13.54 8.23
C THR A 90 -6.72 -13.16 8.64
N LEU A 91 -6.58 -12.44 9.76
CA LEU A 91 -5.28 -12.11 10.38
C LEU A 91 -4.40 -13.36 10.58
N SER A 92 -4.96 -14.43 11.12
CA SER A 92 -4.23 -15.68 11.35
C SER A 92 -3.83 -16.37 10.05
N ALA A 93 -4.71 -16.40 9.05
CA ALA A 93 -4.40 -16.96 7.73
C ALA A 93 -3.32 -16.14 7.00
N PHE A 94 -3.37 -14.81 7.11
CA PHE A 94 -2.36 -13.92 6.55
C PHE A 94 -0.99 -14.21 7.17
N VAL A 95 -0.88 -14.20 8.49
CA VAL A 95 0.38 -14.48 9.20
C VAL A 95 0.89 -15.89 8.92
N LYS A 96 -0.01 -16.88 8.77
CA LYS A 96 0.37 -18.24 8.37
C LYS A 96 0.97 -18.29 6.95
N LYS A 97 0.42 -17.52 6.01
CA LYS A 97 0.89 -17.48 4.61
C LYS A 97 2.17 -16.67 4.44
N PHE A 98 2.23 -15.49 5.06
CA PHE A 98 3.29 -14.49 4.84
C PHE A 98 4.36 -14.47 5.93
N GLY A 99 4.16 -15.22 7.01
CA GLY A 99 5.00 -15.18 8.19
C GLY A 99 4.61 -14.08 9.15
N LYS A 100 5.29 -14.07 10.30
CA LYS A 100 5.10 -13.10 11.37
C LYS A 100 5.57 -11.71 10.94
N ALA A 101 4.86 -10.69 11.41
CA ALA A 101 5.15 -9.29 11.17
C ALA A 101 6.30 -8.79 12.06
N ALA A 102 6.91 -7.66 11.69
CA ALA A 102 7.89 -6.96 12.52
C ALA A 102 7.22 -6.05 13.56
N SER A 103 5.98 -5.60 13.31
CA SER A 103 5.19 -4.85 14.27
C SER A 103 3.73 -5.27 14.26
N PHE A 104 3.06 -4.98 15.38
CA PHE A 104 1.64 -5.16 15.59
C PHE A 104 1.14 -3.95 16.39
N THR A 105 0.07 -3.33 15.90
CA THR A 105 -0.72 -2.36 16.65
C THR A 105 -2.19 -2.75 16.57
N GLN A 106 -2.94 -2.47 17.63
CA GLN A 106 -4.38 -2.68 17.66
C GLN A 106 -5.03 -1.44 18.26
N GLU A 107 -6.06 -0.93 17.61
CA GLU A 107 -6.75 0.28 18.03
C GLU A 107 -8.27 0.07 18.00
N ASP A 108 -8.96 0.62 19.00
CA ASP A 108 -10.42 0.67 19.03
C ASP A 108 -10.91 1.99 18.41
N THR A 109 -11.40 1.92 17.18
CA THR A 109 -11.92 3.08 16.46
C THR A 109 -13.42 3.27 16.68
N SER A 110 -13.98 4.38 16.22
CA SER A 110 -15.45 4.56 16.17
C SER A 110 -16.16 3.55 15.25
N PHE A 111 -15.41 2.88 14.38
CA PHE A 111 -15.91 1.90 13.41
C PHE A 111 -15.57 0.45 13.80
N GLY A 112 -15.10 0.25 15.04
CA GLY A 112 -14.71 -1.05 15.58
C GLY A 112 -13.21 -1.19 15.79
N ALA A 113 -12.80 -2.37 16.26
CA ALA A 113 -11.40 -2.69 16.47
C ALA A 113 -10.68 -2.90 15.12
N GLN A 114 -9.47 -2.38 15.02
CA GLN A 114 -8.59 -2.52 13.87
C GLN A 114 -7.23 -3.05 14.35
N VAL A 115 -6.62 -3.92 13.56
CA VAL A 115 -5.24 -4.39 13.74
C VAL A 115 -4.42 -3.90 12.56
N GLN A 116 -3.19 -3.49 12.81
CA GLN A 116 -2.22 -3.16 11.76
C GLN A 116 -0.92 -3.92 11.99
N LEU A 117 -0.41 -4.53 10.91
CA LEU A 117 0.85 -5.25 10.89
C LEU A 117 1.86 -4.53 9.99
N GLY A 118 3.07 -4.32 10.49
CA GLY A 118 4.21 -3.83 9.71
C GLY A 118 5.14 -4.96 9.29
N TYR A 119 5.48 -5.01 7.99
CA TYR A 119 6.40 -5.99 7.42
C TYR A 119 7.63 -5.32 6.82
N GLY A 120 8.76 -6.00 6.96
CA GLY A 120 10.08 -5.59 6.50
C GLY A 120 10.87 -4.76 7.51
N THR A 121 12.06 -4.33 7.11
CA THR A 121 12.93 -3.48 7.92
C THR A 121 12.47 -2.02 7.81
N PRO A 122 12.11 -1.37 8.94
CA PRO A 122 11.60 -0.01 8.88
C PRO A 122 12.68 0.98 8.48
N VAL A 123 12.33 1.95 7.65
CA VAL A 123 13.19 3.09 7.30
C VAL A 123 12.59 4.33 7.95
N LYS A 124 13.33 4.93 8.89
CA LYS A 124 12.86 6.09 9.69
C LYS A 124 11.51 5.82 10.40
N GLY A 125 11.31 4.60 10.88
CA GLY A 125 10.08 4.19 11.59
C GLY A 125 8.91 3.80 10.68
N LEU A 126 9.06 3.85 9.35
CA LEU A 126 8.04 3.43 8.40
C LEU A 126 8.36 2.03 7.88
N TYR A 127 7.41 1.11 8.02
CA TYR A 127 7.53 -0.24 7.48
C TYR A 127 7.33 -0.23 5.96
N PRO A 128 8.11 -1.00 5.19
CA PRO A 128 7.91 -1.16 3.74
C PRO A 128 6.49 -1.59 3.37
N TYR A 129 5.86 -2.42 4.20
CA TYR A 129 4.46 -2.77 4.04
C TYR A 129 3.69 -2.62 5.35
N THR A 130 2.47 -2.11 5.21
CA THR A 130 1.50 -1.96 6.28
C THR A 130 0.23 -2.68 5.86
N ILE A 131 -0.20 -3.65 6.65
CA ILE A 131 -1.38 -4.47 6.40
C ILE A 131 -2.39 -4.17 7.49
N GLU A 132 -3.56 -3.65 7.11
CA GLU A 132 -4.63 -3.33 8.04
C GLU A 132 -5.69 -4.41 8.00
N PHE A 133 -6.26 -4.69 9.17
CA PHE A 133 -7.30 -5.67 9.36
C PHE A 133 -8.44 -5.04 10.15
N GLN A 134 -9.65 -5.13 9.60
CA GLN A 134 -10.87 -4.68 10.26
C GLN A 134 -11.54 -5.86 10.95
N LYS A 135 -12.05 -5.64 12.17
CA LYS A 135 -12.89 -6.63 12.85
C LYS A 135 -14.25 -6.75 12.15
N GLN A 136 -14.63 -7.97 11.79
CA GLN A 136 -15.94 -8.33 11.27
C GLN A 136 -16.43 -9.59 12.00
N GLY A 137 -17.49 -9.46 12.79
CA GLY A 137 -17.90 -10.51 13.74
C GLY A 137 -16.78 -10.83 14.73
N ASP A 138 -16.39 -12.09 14.80
CA ASP A 138 -15.39 -12.60 15.76
C ASP A 138 -13.96 -12.64 15.21
N ALA A 139 -13.72 -12.19 13.98
CA ALA A 139 -12.41 -12.26 13.34
C ALA A 139 -11.97 -10.94 12.71
N PHE A 140 -10.65 -10.78 12.55
CA PHE A 140 -10.03 -9.68 11.82
C PHE A 140 -9.72 -10.13 10.40
N TYR A 141 -10.12 -9.34 9.40
CA TYR A 141 -9.90 -9.61 7.98
C TYR A 141 -9.12 -8.48 7.34
N VAL A 142 -8.24 -8.80 6.38
CA VAL A 142 -7.44 -7.79 5.67
C VAL A 142 -8.38 -6.78 5.01
N SER A 143 -8.26 -5.51 5.35
CA SER A 143 -9.07 -4.41 4.82
C SER A 143 -8.30 -3.50 3.87
N SER A 144 -7.01 -3.28 4.17
CA SER A 144 -6.14 -2.45 3.35
C SER A 144 -4.69 -2.93 3.38
N ILE A 145 -3.96 -2.66 2.31
CA ILE A 145 -2.53 -2.93 2.19
C ILE A 145 -1.87 -1.70 1.58
N GLN A 146 -0.82 -1.20 2.23
CA GLN A 146 0.05 -0.17 1.70
C GLN A 146 1.46 -0.72 1.56
N GLY A 147 2.14 -0.39 0.47
CA GLY A 147 3.50 -0.86 0.20
C GLY A 147 4.36 0.21 -0.44
N PHE A 148 5.63 0.28 -0.01
CA PHE A 148 6.67 1.14 -0.57
C PHE A 148 7.82 0.28 -1.09
N ALA A 149 8.32 0.61 -2.27
CA ALA A 149 9.33 -0.16 -3.00
C ALA A 149 9.01 -1.68 -3.02
N PRO A 150 7.85 -2.08 -3.57
CA PRO A 150 7.41 -3.46 -3.53
C PRO A 150 8.41 -4.39 -4.20
N LYS A 151 8.48 -5.62 -3.69
CA LYS A 151 9.36 -6.68 -4.19
C LYS A 151 8.57 -7.68 -5.02
N SER A 152 9.23 -8.24 -6.03
CA SER A 152 8.66 -9.25 -6.92
C SER A 152 9.74 -10.24 -7.32
N ALA A 153 9.33 -11.46 -7.62
CA ALA A 153 10.18 -12.47 -8.25
C ALA A 153 10.24 -12.34 -9.79
N HIS A 154 9.25 -11.67 -10.39
CA HIS A 154 9.03 -11.63 -11.84
C HIS A 154 9.33 -10.27 -12.47
N TYR A 155 9.20 -9.19 -11.70
CA TYR A 155 9.33 -7.82 -12.18
C TYR A 155 10.50 -7.13 -11.49
N GLN A 156 11.19 -6.26 -12.24
CA GLN A 156 12.25 -5.41 -11.74
C GLN A 156 11.85 -3.95 -11.87
N SER A 157 12.34 -3.09 -10.96
CA SER A 157 12.16 -1.65 -11.08
C SER A 157 12.91 -1.13 -12.31
N LYS A 158 12.21 -0.38 -13.17
CA LYS A 158 12.84 0.34 -14.28
C LYS A 158 13.31 1.72 -13.82
N LYS A 159 14.41 2.19 -14.41
CA LYS A 159 14.98 3.52 -14.15
C LYS A 159 14.61 4.46 -15.29
N ASN A 160 14.58 5.76 -15.00
CA ASN A 160 14.40 6.84 -15.98
C ASN A 160 13.09 6.75 -16.78
N LEU A 161 12.03 6.23 -16.15
CA LEU A 161 10.68 6.26 -16.73
C LEU A 161 10.29 7.71 -17.04
N LYS A 162 9.54 7.90 -18.12
CA LYS A 162 9.00 9.17 -18.59
C LYS A 162 7.49 9.11 -18.61
N LEU A 163 6.82 10.26 -18.59
CA LEU A 163 5.36 10.32 -18.71
C LEU A 163 4.85 9.65 -20.00
N ALA A 164 5.61 9.78 -21.10
CA ALA A 164 5.33 9.15 -22.38
C ALA A 164 5.26 7.61 -22.31
N ASP A 165 5.95 6.96 -21.37
CA ASP A 165 5.93 5.50 -21.25
C ASP A 165 4.57 4.96 -20.74
N PHE A 166 3.66 5.85 -20.32
CA PHE A 166 2.35 5.51 -19.76
C PHE A 166 1.18 5.97 -20.65
N THR A 167 1.45 6.60 -21.80
CA THR A 167 0.40 7.14 -22.68
C THR A 167 -0.44 6.03 -23.31
N ASP A 168 0.19 4.92 -23.65
CA ASP A 168 -0.41 3.83 -24.43
C ASP A 168 -1.32 2.92 -23.61
N TYR A 169 -1.27 3.03 -22.27
CA TYR A 169 -2.15 2.28 -21.40
C TYR A 169 -3.59 2.78 -21.50
N LYS A 170 -4.52 1.84 -21.69
CA LYS A 170 -5.94 2.10 -21.94
C LYS A 170 -6.76 1.84 -20.68
N PRO A 171 -7.41 2.87 -20.12
CA PRO A 171 -8.42 2.67 -19.08
C PRO A 171 -9.65 1.93 -19.61
N LEU A 172 -10.44 1.33 -18.73
CA LEU A 172 -11.76 0.79 -19.06
C LEU A 172 -12.66 1.89 -19.65
N ASP A 173 -13.36 1.58 -20.73
CA ASP A 173 -14.31 2.47 -21.43
C ASP A 173 -15.77 2.24 -20.99
N GLY A 174 -15.97 1.70 -19.78
CA GLY A 174 -17.29 1.36 -19.25
C GLY A 174 -17.85 0.02 -19.75
N LYS A 175 -17.26 -0.61 -20.77
CA LYS A 175 -17.52 -2.02 -21.12
C LYS A 175 -16.39 -2.87 -20.52
N LYS A 176 -16.75 -3.92 -19.76
CA LYS A 176 -15.81 -4.71 -18.94
C LYS A 176 -14.79 -5.57 -19.73
N GLU A 177 -14.53 -5.26 -21.00
CA GLU A 177 -13.50 -5.93 -21.80
C GLU A 177 -12.56 -4.91 -22.46
N LYS A 178 -11.24 -5.12 -22.29
CA LYS A 178 -10.08 -4.45 -22.97
C LYS A 178 -9.37 -3.28 -22.27
N GLY A 179 -9.51 -3.09 -20.96
CA GLY A 179 -8.57 -2.25 -20.19
C GLY A 179 -7.19 -2.91 -20.05
N THR A 180 -6.12 -2.11 -20.05
CA THR A 180 -4.74 -2.58 -19.80
C THR A 180 -4.69 -3.32 -18.47
N SER A 181 -4.12 -4.52 -18.46
CA SER A 181 -3.98 -5.32 -17.24
C SER A 181 -2.83 -4.81 -16.37
N VAL A 182 -2.90 -5.06 -15.06
CA VAL A 182 -1.78 -4.78 -14.16
C VAL A 182 -0.49 -5.50 -14.61
N GLU A 183 -0.62 -6.74 -15.10
CA GLU A 183 0.50 -7.53 -15.62
C GLU A 183 1.16 -6.86 -16.83
N GLU A 184 0.39 -6.30 -17.76
CA GLU A 184 0.93 -5.58 -18.91
C GLU A 184 1.74 -4.35 -18.46
N VAL A 185 1.22 -3.61 -17.47
CA VAL A 185 1.93 -2.45 -16.89
C VAL A 185 3.20 -2.90 -16.19
N LEU A 186 3.17 -3.95 -15.37
CA LEU A 186 4.36 -4.43 -14.65
C LEU A 186 5.44 -4.97 -15.61
N ASN A 187 5.05 -5.60 -16.72
CA ASN A 187 5.98 -6.02 -17.78
C ASN A 187 6.64 -4.83 -18.49
N LYS A 188 5.85 -3.81 -18.84
CA LYS A 188 6.33 -2.66 -19.63
C LYS A 188 6.99 -1.57 -18.79
N SER A 189 6.44 -1.22 -17.64
CA SER A 189 6.94 -0.16 -16.74
C SER A 189 7.76 -0.69 -15.56
N GLY A 190 7.78 -2.00 -15.31
CA GLY A 190 8.47 -2.58 -14.17
C GLY A 190 7.73 -2.39 -12.85
N LEU A 191 8.44 -2.59 -11.74
CA LEU A 191 7.86 -2.39 -10.41
C LEU A 191 7.56 -0.92 -10.11
N PRO A 192 6.40 -0.62 -9.49
CA PRO A 192 6.07 0.72 -9.02
C PRO A 192 6.93 1.13 -7.83
N ASN A 193 6.91 2.42 -7.51
CA ASN A 193 7.55 2.96 -6.31
C ASN A 193 6.71 2.72 -5.06
N SER A 194 5.39 2.66 -5.20
CA SER A 194 4.47 2.32 -4.13
C SER A 194 3.18 1.70 -4.67
N LEU A 195 2.47 1.00 -3.79
CA LEU A 195 1.15 0.45 -4.04
C LEU A 195 0.21 0.73 -2.87
N SER A 196 -1.07 0.81 -3.18
CA SER A 196 -2.15 0.76 -2.20
C SER A 196 -3.23 -0.18 -2.73
N LEU A 197 -3.65 -1.13 -1.90
CA LEU A 197 -4.75 -2.04 -2.20
C LEU A 197 -5.81 -1.86 -1.13
N THR A 198 -7.01 -1.48 -1.56
CA THR A 198 -8.15 -1.22 -0.68
C THR A 198 -9.40 -1.88 -1.23
N SER A 199 -10.39 -2.11 -0.38
CA SER A 199 -11.74 -2.45 -0.82
C SER A 199 -12.71 -1.35 -0.46
N THR A 200 -13.54 -0.96 -1.41
CA THR A 200 -14.78 -0.23 -1.14
C THR A 200 -15.96 -1.22 -1.13
N LYS A 201 -17.17 -0.73 -0.87
CA LYS A 201 -18.41 -1.53 -0.84
C LYS A 201 -18.61 -2.37 -2.11
N ASP A 202 -18.23 -1.83 -3.27
CA ASP A 202 -18.54 -2.43 -4.56
C ASP A 202 -17.37 -3.18 -5.21
N LYS A 203 -16.13 -2.81 -4.86
CA LYS A 203 -14.94 -3.22 -5.63
C LYS A 203 -13.65 -3.14 -4.83
N GLN A 204 -12.71 -3.96 -5.24
CA GLN A 204 -11.32 -3.88 -4.79
C GLN A 204 -10.52 -3.03 -5.76
N VAL A 205 -9.78 -2.06 -5.22
CA VAL A 205 -9.05 -1.05 -5.97
C VAL A 205 -7.56 -1.18 -5.67
N LEU A 206 -6.76 -1.16 -6.72
CA LEU A 206 -5.30 -1.10 -6.65
C LEU A 206 -4.84 0.23 -7.21
N ALA A 207 -4.06 0.98 -6.45
CA ALA A 207 -3.34 2.14 -6.95
C ALA A 207 -1.84 1.83 -6.99
N LEU A 208 -1.21 2.05 -8.14
CA LEU A 208 0.24 1.95 -8.34
C LEU A 208 0.80 3.33 -8.65
N SER A 209 1.87 3.73 -7.97
CA SER A 209 2.53 5.02 -8.22
C SER A 209 3.95 4.82 -8.73
N TYR A 210 4.28 5.53 -9.81
CA TYR A 210 5.59 5.50 -10.45
C TYR A 210 6.22 6.88 -10.41
N GLN A 211 7.46 6.96 -9.95
CA GLN A 211 8.28 8.13 -10.10
C GLN A 211 8.84 8.15 -11.52
N VAL A 212 8.52 9.21 -12.25
CA VAL A 212 9.05 9.47 -13.59
C VAL A 212 9.98 10.67 -13.55
N THR A 213 10.73 10.86 -14.63
CA THR A 213 11.72 11.94 -14.73
C THR A 213 11.06 13.32 -14.56
N ASP A 214 9.83 13.45 -15.05
CA ASP A 214 9.07 14.69 -15.13
C ASP A 214 7.97 14.80 -14.04
N GLY A 215 7.96 13.93 -13.03
CA GLY A 215 6.96 13.95 -11.97
C GLY A 215 6.56 12.58 -11.42
N LEU A 216 5.26 12.41 -11.18
CA LEU A 216 4.64 11.19 -10.66
C LEU A 216 3.54 10.75 -11.63
N VAL A 217 3.43 9.44 -11.85
CA VAL A 217 2.28 8.83 -12.53
C VAL A 217 1.55 7.94 -11.54
N SER A 218 0.23 8.09 -11.46
CA SER A 218 -0.63 7.22 -10.66
C SER A 218 -1.57 6.43 -11.58
N LEU A 219 -1.57 5.11 -11.42
CA LEU A 219 -2.43 4.20 -12.15
C LEU A 219 -3.39 3.54 -11.17
N THR A 220 -4.69 3.68 -11.40
CA THR A 220 -5.74 3.04 -10.59
C THR A 220 -6.36 1.90 -11.37
N PHE A 221 -6.49 0.75 -10.74
CA PHE A 221 -7.06 -0.46 -11.28
C PHE A 221 -8.21 -0.95 -10.42
N GLU A 222 -9.18 -1.58 -11.04
CA GLU A 222 -10.27 -2.27 -10.36
C GLU A 222 -10.17 -3.76 -10.63
N ARG A 223 -10.41 -4.56 -9.58
CA ARG A 223 -10.47 -6.02 -9.70
C ARG A 223 -11.79 -6.43 -10.32
N ASP A 224 -11.72 -7.09 -11.47
CA ASP A 224 -12.88 -7.63 -12.17
C ASP A 224 -13.35 -8.97 -11.57
N GLN A 225 -14.44 -9.51 -12.12
CA GLN A 225 -15.04 -10.77 -11.64
C GLN A 225 -14.16 -12.00 -11.88
N SER A 226 -13.18 -11.92 -12.80
CA SER A 226 -12.19 -12.97 -13.01
C SER A 226 -11.03 -12.90 -12.02
N GLY A 227 -11.02 -11.88 -11.15
CA GLY A 227 -9.97 -11.63 -10.18
C GLY A 227 -8.78 -10.83 -10.74
N GLN A 228 -8.87 -10.36 -12.00
CA GLN A 228 -7.81 -9.58 -12.65
C GLN A 228 -7.99 -8.08 -12.42
N TYR A 229 -6.87 -7.36 -12.31
CA TYR A 229 -6.89 -5.90 -12.18
C TYR A 229 -6.81 -5.23 -13.55
N ARG A 230 -7.80 -4.38 -13.83
CA ARG A 230 -7.92 -3.62 -15.08
C ARG A 230 -7.82 -2.15 -14.81
N LEU A 231 -7.00 -1.46 -15.60
CA LEU A 231 -6.77 -0.02 -15.46
C LEU A 231 -8.08 0.73 -15.64
N THR A 232 -8.42 1.63 -14.72
CA THR A 232 -9.64 2.45 -14.77
C THR A 232 -9.34 3.94 -14.80
N LYS A 233 -8.20 4.36 -14.26
CA LYS A 233 -7.81 5.77 -14.26
C LYS A 233 -6.28 5.92 -14.33
N LYS A 234 -5.86 6.96 -15.04
CA LYS A 234 -4.50 7.49 -15.04
C LYS A 234 -4.54 8.89 -14.43
N GLY A 235 -3.56 9.22 -13.61
CA GLY A 235 -3.41 10.52 -12.95
C GLY A 235 -1.95 10.95 -12.87
#